data_AF-W0FK18-F1
#
_entry.id   AF-W0FK18-F1
#
_cell.length_a   1.000
_cell.length_b   1.000
_cell.length_c   1.000
_cell.angle_alpha   90.00
_cell.angle_beta   90.00
_cell.angle_gamma   90.00
#
_symmetry.space_group_name_H-M   'P 1'
#
loop_
_entity.id
_entity.type
_entity.pdbx_description
1 polymer ?
#
loop_
_entity_poly.entity_id
_entity_poly.type
_entity_poly.pdbx_seq_one_letter_code
_entity_poly.pdbx_strand_id
1 'polypeptide(L)'
;FAPSTKIFVNGVWIGVHRDPANLVKTLKKLRRKDDISPEISVVRDIREKELRVYTDAGRVCRPLFIVENQHLILEKKHVRWLNKGVNDEGEEFKWDRMIKGGIIELLDAEEEETVMISMTPEDLENSRLQRTGGGLQVNDGEFDPAA
;
A
#
# COMPACT_ATOMS: atom_id res chain seq x y z
N PHE A 1 30.83 6.52 11.14
CA PHE A 1 29.43 6.65 11.62
C PHE A 1 28.53 5.88 10.66
N ALA A 2 27.75 4.91 11.16
CA ALA A 2 26.75 4.25 10.32
C ALA A 2 25.68 5.28 9.93
N PRO A 3 25.29 5.37 8.64
CA PRO A 3 24.27 6.32 8.21
C PRO A 3 22.98 6.05 8.96
N SER A 4 22.39 7.09 9.56
CA SER A 4 21.13 7.03 10.30
C SER A 4 20.10 7.94 9.62
N THR A 5 18.82 7.60 9.74
CA THR A 5 17.69 8.33 9.16
C THR A 5 16.96 9.08 10.27
N LYS A 6 16.64 10.36 10.04
CA LYS A 6 15.87 11.18 10.99
C LYS A 6 14.40 10.72 10.99
N ILE A 7 13.78 10.66 12.16
CA ILE A 7 12.36 10.32 12.30
C ILE A 7 11.60 11.54 12.78
N PHE A 8 10.52 11.88 12.07
CA PHE A 8 9.59 12.94 12.41
C PHE A 8 8.19 12.38 12.61
N VAL A 9 7.47 12.90 13.59
CA VAL A 9 6.05 12.62 13.81
C VAL A 9 5.32 13.97 13.85
N ASN A 10 4.40 14.21 12.92
CA ASN A 10 3.69 15.49 12.76
C ASN A 10 4.65 16.70 12.75
N GLY A 11 5.77 16.58 12.01
CA GLY A 11 6.81 17.61 11.91
C GLY A 11 7.75 17.71 13.11
N VAL A 12 7.47 17.06 14.24
CA VAL A 12 8.35 17.05 15.42
C VAL A 12 9.44 16.00 15.23
N TRP A 13 10.71 16.41 15.37
CA TRP A 13 11.83 15.47 15.34
C TRP A 13 11.87 14.62 16.61
N ILE A 14 11.75 13.30 16.46
CA ILE A 14 11.70 12.35 17.58
C ILE A 14 13.06 11.66 17.81
N GLY A 15 13.86 11.48 16.75
CA GLY A 15 15.15 10.83 16.86
C GLY A 15 15.70 10.30 15.55
N VAL A 16 16.53 9.26 15.63
CA VAL A 16 17.17 8.64 14.46
C VAL A 16 17.08 7.12 14.52
N HIS A 17 17.01 6.48 13.35
CA HIS A 17 17.03 5.02 13.22
C HIS A 17 18.05 4.56 12.18
N ARG A 18 18.73 3.44 12.44
CA ARG A 18 19.79 2.91 11.56
C ARG A 18 19.25 2.06 10.40
N ASP A 19 18.07 1.47 10.58
CA ASP A 19 17.40 0.65 9.56
C ASP A 19 15.97 1.18 9.29
N PRO A 20 15.83 2.28 8.54
CA PRO A 20 14.52 2.85 8.25
C PRO A 20 13.64 1.93 7.37
N ALA A 21 14.25 1.04 6.58
CA ALA A 21 13.51 0.17 5.68
C ALA A 21 12.69 -0.87 6.45
N ASN A 22 13.32 -1.51 7.46
CA ASN A 22 12.61 -2.43 8.34
C ASN A 22 11.56 -1.71 9.21
N LEU A 23 11.84 -0.46 9.63
CA LEU A 23 10.88 0.34 10.38
C LEU A 23 9.62 0.66 9.56
N VAL A 24 9.77 1.13 8.31
CA VAL A 24 8.64 1.35 7.40
C VAL A 24 7.85 0.07 7.18
N LYS A 25 8.54 -1.06 6.92
CA LYS A 25 7.89 -2.36 6.74
C LYS A 25 7.05 -2.76 7.96
N THR A 26 7.59 -2.52 9.16
CA THR A 26 6.90 -2.82 10.42
C THR A 26 5.69 -1.92 10.61
N LEU A 27 5.82 -0.61 10.41
CA LEU A 27 4.71 0.34 10.53
C LEU A 27 3.57 0.02 9.54
N LYS A 28 3.89 -0.23 8.27
CA LYS A 28 2.89 -0.64 7.28
C LYS A 28 2.21 -1.96 7.64
N LYS A 29 2.96 -2.92 8.20
CA LYS A 29 2.39 -4.19 8.66
C LYS A 29 1.42 -4.00 9.83
N LEU A 30 1.74 -3.13 10.79
CA LEU A 30 0.85 -2.79 11.90
C LEU A 30 -0.42 -2.09 11.37
N ARG A 31 -0.27 -1.16 10.43
CA ARG A 31 -1.39 -0.45 9.78
C ARG A 31 -2.36 -1.41 9.11
N ARG A 32 -1.84 -2.35 8.32
CA ARG A 32 -2.64 -3.35 7.59
C ARG A 32 -3.29 -4.41 8.48
N LYS A 33 -2.90 -4.49 9.75
CA LYS A 33 -3.46 -5.42 10.75
C LYS A 33 -4.46 -4.75 11.70
N ASP A 34 -4.75 -3.47 11.49
CA ASP A 34 -5.60 -2.67 12.39
C ASP A 34 -4.96 -2.44 13.78
N ASP A 35 -3.64 -2.69 13.94
CA ASP A 35 -2.91 -2.43 15.18
C ASP A 35 -2.64 -0.91 15.37
N ILE A 36 -2.57 -0.17 14.25
CA ILE A 36 -2.55 1.30 14.21
C ILE A 36 -3.54 1.79 13.16
N SER A 37 -4.05 3.01 13.31
CA SER A 37 -5.08 3.55 12.41
C SER A 37 -4.66 3.48 10.92
N PRO A 38 -5.54 2.99 10.03
CA PRO A 38 -5.33 2.99 8.57
C PRO A 38 -5.03 4.37 7.97
N GLU A 39 -5.41 5.45 8.67
CA GLU A 39 -5.21 6.84 8.22
C GLU A 39 -3.82 7.38 8.52
N ILE A 40 -3.00 6.67 9.31
CA ILE A 40 -1.64 7.07 9.61
C ILE A 40 -0.80 6.94 8.34
N SER A 41 -0.11 8.01 7.97
CA SER A 41 0.79 8.05 6.82
C SER A 41 2.25 7.91 7.23
N VAL A 42 3.01 7.18 6.43
CA VAL A 42 4.40 6.79 6.64
C VAL A 42 5.17 7.02 5.34
N VAL A 43 5.85 8.17 5.27
CA VAL A 43 6.59 8.62 4.10
C VAL A 43 8.08 8.50 4.37
N ARG A 44 8.80 7.76 3.52
CA ARG A 44 10.26 7.63 3.60
C ARG A 44 10.93 8.38 2.46
N ASP A 45 11.55 9.49 2.80
CA ASP A 45 12.41 10.23 1.90
C ASP A 45 13.83 9.65 1.93
N ILE A 46 14.16 8.90 0.87
CA ILE A 46 15.45 8.22 0.74
C ILE A 46 16.59 9.21 0.51
N ARG A 47 16.31 10.30 -0.22
CA ARG A 47 17.30 11.31 -0.60
C ARG A 47 17.70 12.14 0.60
N GLU A 48 16.72 12.65 1.35
CA GLU A 48 16.95 13.49 2.53
C GLU A 48 17.24 12.68 3.81
N LYS A 49 17.14 11.34 3.72
CA LYS A 49 17.30 10.41 4.85
C LYS A 49 16.35 10.76 5.99
N GLU A 50 15.08 10.91 5.65
CA GLU A 50 14.00 11.19 6.60
C GLU A 50 12.90 10.15 6.51
N LEU A 51 12.35 9.80 7.67
CA LEU A 51 11.10 9.06 7.81
C LEU A 51 10.11 10.00 8.50
N ARG A 52 9.00 10.31 7.84
CA ARG A 52 7.96 11.18 8.38
C ARG A 52 6.69 10.37 8.61
N VAL A 53 6.10 10.53 9.78
CA VAL A 53 4.84 9.89 10.16
C VAL A 53 3.82 10.98 10.44
N TYR A 54 2.66 10.89 9.80
CA TYR A 54 1.57 11.85 9.95
C TYR A 54 0.35 11.17 10.56
N THR A 55 -0.19 11.79 11.60
CA THR A 55 -1.39 11.35 12.33
C THR A 55 -2.38 12.49 12.51
N ASP A 56 -2.17 13.60 11.80
CA ASP A 56 -3.05 14.75 11.73
C ASP A 56 -4.30 14.45 10.89
N ALA A 57 -5.36 15.21 11.19
CA ALA A 57 -6.63 15.16 10.47
C ALA A 57 -6.61 16.11 9.27
N GLY A 58 -7.55 15.90 8.33
CA GLY A 58 -7.74 16.78 7.18
C GLY A 58 -6.93 16.40 5.94
N ARG A 59 -6.08 15.37 6.03
CA ARG A 59 -5.45 14.75 4.86
C ARG A 59 -6.51 14.03 4.02
N VAL A 60 -6.41 14.19 2.72
CA VAL A 60 -7.27 13.48 1.76
C VAL A 60 -6.57 12.17 1.42
N CYS A 61 -7.28 11.06 1.63
CA CYS A 61 -6.77 9.72 1.31
C CYS A 61 -7.61 9.08 0.20
N ARG A 62 -6.95 8.29 -0.66
CA ARG A 62 -7.58 7.47 -1.69
C ARG A 62 -7.33 5.98 -1.39
N PRO A 63 -8.36 5.13 -1.46
CA PRO A 63 -8.19 3.68 -1.32
C PRO A 63 -7.53 3.08 -2.58
N LEU A 64 -6.51 2.25 -2.39
CA LEU A 64 -5.83 1.50 -3.45
C LEU A 64 -5.68 0.03 -3.06
N PHE A 65 -5.64 -0.87 -4.05
CA PHE A 65 -5.37 -2.27 -3.79
C PHE A 65 -3.89 -2.52 -3.47
N ILE A 66 -3.65 -3.39 -2.51
CA ILE A 66 -2.28 -3.77 -2.15
C ILE A 66 -1.74 -4.79 -3.15
N VAL A 67 -0.50 -4.57 -3.56
CA VAL A 67 0.31 -5.50 -4.36
C VAL A 67 1.48 -5.99 -3.52
N GLU A 68 1.70 -7.29 -3.46
CA GLU A 68 2.85 -7.92 -2.79
C GLU A 68 3.55 -8.89 -3.74
N ASN A 69 4.88 -8.84 -3.80
CA ASN A 69 5.68 -9.70 -4.68
C ASN A 69 5.20 -9.71 -6.15
N GLN A 70 4.76 -8.55 -6.66
CA GLN A 70 4.15 -8.39 -7.99
C GLN A 70 2.85 -9.19 -8.20
N HIS A 71 2.11 -9.45 -7.12
CA HIS A 71 0.79 -10.07 -7.19
C HIS A 71 -0.21 -9.17 -6.47
N LEU A 72 -1.36 -8.97 -7.10
CA LEU A 72 -2.50 -8.29 -6.49
C LEU A 72 -3.03 -9.15 -5.33
N ILE A 73 -3.20 -8.55 -4.15
CA ILE A 73 -3.75 -9.26 -2.97
C ILE A 73 -5.25 -9.53 -3.13
N LEU A 74 -5.96 -8.70 -3.90
CA LEU A 74 -7.35 -8.97 -4.24
C LEU A 74 -7.46 -10.22 -5.11
N GLU A 75 -8.21 -11.21 -4.63
CA GLU A 75 -8.49 -12.45 -5.33
C GLU A 75 -10.00 -12.58 -5.64
N LYS A 76 -10.36 -13.45 -6.59
CA LYS A 76 -11.76 -13.75 -6.94
C LYS A 76 -12.60 -14.18 -5.73
N LYS A 77 -12.00 -14.83 -4.73
CA LYS A 77 -12.72 -15.23 -3.50
C LYS A 77 -13.23 -14.02 -2.72
N HIS A 78 -12.43 -12.95 -2.62
CA HIS A 78 -12.80 -11.72 -1.91
C HIS A 78 -14.00 -11.03 -2.59
N VAL A 79 -14.02 -11.01 -3.93
CA VAL A 79 -15.16 -10.48 -4.71
C VAL A 79 -16.43 -11.28 -4.46
N ARG A 80 -16.33 -12.62 -4.41
CA ARG A 80 -17.48 -13.48 -4.08
C ARG A 80 -17.99 -13.23 -2.66
N TRP A 81 -17.09 -13.07 -1.68
CA TRP A 81 -17.46 -12.76 -0.30
C TRP A 81 -18.15 -11.40 -0.19
N LEU A 82 -17.63 -10.39 -0.89
CA LEU A 82 -18.24 -9.05 -0.92
C LEU A 82 -19.65 -9.07 -1.52
N ASN A 83 -19.85 -9.79 -2.63
CA ASN A 83 -21.18 -9.94 -3.25
C ASN A 83 -22.18 -10.69 -2.36
N LYS A 84 -21.71 -11.66 -1.56
CA LYS A 84 -22.54 -12.38 -0.59
C LYS A 84 -22.74 -11.61 0.71
N GLY A 85 -21.87 -10.65 1.01
CA GLY A 85 -21.78 -9.95 2.30
C GLY A 85 -21.16 -10.77 3.43
N VAL A 86 -20.72 -12.00 3.16
CA VAL A 86 -20.13 -12.92 4.16
C VAL A 86 -18.98 -13.74 3.55
N ASN A 87 -18.01 -14.12 4.39
CA ASN A 87 -16.94 -15.04 4.01
C ASN A 87 -17.41 -16.52 4.10
N ASP A 88 -16.50 -17.45 3.78
CA ASP A 88 -16.81 -18.90 3.79
C ASP A 88 -17.09 -19.44 5.21
N GLU A 89 -16.69 -18.70 6.25
CA GLU A 89 -16.93 -19.02 7.67
C GLU A 89 -18.25 -18.41 8.20
N GLY A 90 -18.97 -17.67 7.37
CA GLY A 90 -20.22 -17.00 7.73
C GLY A 90 -20.05 -15.66 8.44
N GLU A 91 -18.83 -15.14 8.53
CA GLU A 91 -18.55 -13.83 9.09
C GLU A 91 -18.86 -12.72 8.09
N GLU A 92 -19.34 -11.57 8.57
CA GLU A 92 -19.63 -10.41 7.72
C GLU A 92 -18.36 -9.93 6.98
N PHE A 93 -18.48 -9.78 5.67
CA PHE A 93 -17.41 -9.32 4.78
C PHE A 93 -17.86 -8.09 3.99
N LYS A 94 -17.45 -6.92 4.46
CA LYS A 94 -17.74 -5.59 3.89
C LYS A 94 -16.44 -4.79 3.73
N TRP A 95 -16.57 -3.52 3.35
CA TRP A 95 -15.47 -2.57 3.18
C TRP A 95 -14.45 -2.59 4.34
N ASP A 96 -14.92 -2.53 5.58
CA ASP A 96 -14.05 -2.52 6.75
C ASP A 96 -13.17 -3.77 6.83
N ARG A 97 -13.69 -4.94 6.43
CA ARG A 97 -12.90 -6.18 6.35
C ARG A 97 -11.88 -6.17 5.22
N MET A 98 -12.12 -5.43 4.14
CA MET A 98 -11.13 -5.28 3.06
C MET A 98 -9.93 -4.44 3.51
N ILE A 99 -10.17 -3.37 4.28
CA ILE A 99 -9.10 -2.56 4.88
C ILE A 99 -8.37 -3.37 5.95
N LYS A 100 -9.08 -3.88 6.95
CA LYS A 100 -8.48 -4.62 8.08
C LYS A 100 -7.84 -5.95 7.65
N GLY A 101 -8.31 -6.53 6.55
CA GLY A 101 -7.74 -7.72 5.93
C GLY A 101 -6.51 -7.44 5.07
N GLY A 102 -6.08 -6.17 4.94
CA GLY A 102 -4.91 -5.80 4.15
C GLY A 102 -5.09 -6.03 2.64
N ILE A 103 -6.33 -5.94 2.13
CA ILE A 103 -6.63 -6.01 0.70
C ILE A 103 -6.56 -4.60 0.08
N ILE A 104 -7.07 -3.61 0.82
CA ILE A 104 -7.08 -2.19 0.45
C ILE A 104 -6.21 -1.42 1.45
N GLU A 105 -5.48 -0.41 0.96
CA GLU A 105 -4.73 0.54 1.77
C GLU A 105 -5.18 1.97 1.41
N LEU A 106 -5.32 2.83 2.42
CA LEU A 106 -5.61 4.25 2.23
C LEU A 106 -4.27 4.99 2.09
N LEU A 107 -4.07 5.68 0.98
CA LEU A 107 -2.87 6.49 0.73
C LEU A 107 -3.26 7.96 0.65
N ASP A 108 -2.49 8.82 1.31
CA ASP A 108 -2.56 10.27 1.12
C ASP A 108 -1.64 10.75 0.00
N ALA A 109 -1.78 12.02 -0.37
CA ALA A 109 -0.99 12.63 -1.44
C ALA A 109 0.52 12.52 -1.19
N GLU A 110 0.99 12.71 0.05
CA GLU A 110 2.41 12.57 0.37
C GLU A 110 2.94 11.13 0.26
N GLU A 111 2.15 10.11 0.62
CA GLU A 111 2.52 8.72 0.37
C GLU A 111 2.54 8.39 -1.13
N GLU A 112 1.56 8.88 -1.89
CA GLU A 112 1.42 8.64 -3.33
C GLU A 112 2.68 9.03 -4.12
N GLU A 113 3.38 10.10 -3.74
CA GLU A 113 4.64 10.55 -4.35
C GLU A 113 5.81 9.55 -4.21
N THR A 114 5.72 8.61 -3.26
CA THR A 114 6.83 7.69 -2.94
C THR A 114 6.54 6.23 -3.25
N VAL A 115 5.31 5.91 -3.67
CA VAL A 115 4.91 4.54 -4.03
C VAL A 115 4.90 4.36 -5.55
N MET A 116 4.88 3.09 -5.98
CA MET A 116 4.64 2.74 -7.38
C MET A 116 3.21 2.24 -7.51
N ILE A 117 2.46 2.83 -8.44
CA ILE A 117 1.06 2.46 -8.73
C ILE A 117 1.03 1.82 -10.12
N SER A 118 0.46 0.61 -10.18
CA SER A 118 0.15 -0.05 -11.45
C SER A 118 -1.21 0.46 -11.93
N MET A 119 -1.31 0.85 -13.20
CA MET A 119 -2.57 1.35 -13.76
C MET A 119 -3.56 0.21 -13.96
N THR A 120 -3.06 -0.95 -14.41
CA THR A 120 -3.87 -2.15 -14.62
C THR A 120 -3.27 -3.39 -13.95
N PRO A 121 -4.07 -4.43 -13.67
CA PRO A 121 -3.55 -5.75 -13.29
C PRO A 121 -2.69 -6.39 -14.39
N GLU A 122 -2.97 -6.12 -15.66
CA GLU A 122 -2.20 -6.61 -16.81
C GLU A 122 -0.78 -6.03 -16.83
N ASP A 123 -0.60 -4.76 -16.48
CA ASP A 123 0.72 -4.14 -16.34
C ASP A 123 1.57 -4.86 -15.27
N LEU A 124 0.91 -5.33 -14.21
CA LEU A 124 1.57 -6.08 -13.15
C LEU A 124 2.04 -7.46 -13.66
N GLU A 125 1.23 -8.13 -14.48
CA GLU A 125 1.57 -9.39 -15.15
C GLU A 125 2.76 -9.19 -16.11
N ASN A 126 2.72 -8.15 -16.93
CA ASN A 126 3.79 -7.79 -17.84
C ASN A 126 5.11 -7.51 -17.10
N SER A 127 5.05 -6.78 -15.98
CA SER A 127 6.21 -6.53 -15.12
C SER A 127 6.83 -7.84 -14.60
N ARG A 128 5.98 -8.81 -14.23
CA ARG A 128 6.41 -10.14 -13.78
C ARG A 128 7.08 -10.93 -14.90
N LEU A 129 6.48 -10.96 -16.09
CA LEU A 129 7.02 -11.66 -17.26
C LEU A 129 8.39 -11.10 -17.67
N GLN A 130 8.54 -9.77 -17.69
CA GLN A 130 9.82 -9.12 -17.97
C GLN A 130 10.92 -9.56 -16.99
N ARG A 131 10.62 -9.64 -15.68
CA ARG A 131 11.61 -10.10 -14.69
C ARG A 131 12.03 -11.56 -14.90
N THR A 132 11.14 -12.40 -15.41
CA THR A 132 11.43 -13.82 -15.69
C THR A 132 12.03 -14.06 -17.08
N GLY A 133 12.29 -13.01 -17.87
CA GLY A 133 12.83 -13.12 -19.24
C GLY A 133 11.79 -13.53 -20.29
N GLY A 134 10.49 -13.42 -19.97
CA GLY A 134 9.39 -13.62 -20.91
C GLY A 134 9.17 -12.40 -21.81
N GLY A 135 8.60 -12.63 -23.00
CA GLY A 135 8.24 -11.57 -23.94
C GLY A 135 7.09 -10.70 -23.42
N LEU A 136 7.12 -9.41 -23.79
CA LEU A 136 6.06 -8.44 -23.50
C LEU A 136 4.78 -8.76 -24.28
N GLN A 137 3.64 -8.74 -23.60
CA GLN A 137 2.34 -8.64 -24.27
C GLN A 137 1.93 -7.17 -24.31
N VAL A 138 1.94 -6.58 -25.51
CA VAL A 138 1.44 -5.21 -25.72
C VAL A 138 -0.08 -5.29 -25.71
N ASN A 139 -0.71 -4.51 -24.85
CA ASN A 139 -2.16 -4.41 -24.77
C ASN A 139 -2.58 -3.14 -25.53
N ASP A 140 -3.17 -3.30 -26.72
CA ASP A 140 -3.56 -2.19 -27.61
C ASP A 140 -4.95 -1.58 -27.26
N GLY A 141 -5.55 -1.99 -26.14
CA GLY A 141 -6.83 -1.48 -25.67
C GLY A 141 -6.65 -0.14 -24.94
N GLU A 142 -7.43 0.88 -25.35
CA GLU A 142 -7.55 2.13 -24.59
C GLU A 142 -8.21 1.81 -23.23
N PHE A 143 -7.40 1.78 -22.18
CA PHE A 143 -7.88 1.57 -20.81
C PHE A 143 -8.28 2.91 -20.21
N ASP A 144 -9.56 3.06 -19.86
CA ASP A 144 -10.05 4.19 -19.09
C ASP A 144 -10.01 3.86 -17.58
N PRO A 145 -9.11 4.47 -16.80
CA PRO A 145 -9.03 4.25 -15.35
C PRO A 145 -10.25 4.78 -14.58
N ALA A 146 -11.17 5.49 -15.23
CA ALA A 146 -12.39 6.04 -14.64
C ALA A 146 -13.70 5.35 -15.09
N ALA A 147 -13.64 4.39 -16.02
CA ALA A 147 -14.81 3.69 -16.58
C ALA A 147 -15.40 2.60 -15.68
#